data_AF-A0AAE0NHS0-F1
#
_entry.id   AF-A0AAE0NHS0-F1
#
_cell.length_a   1.000
_cell.length_b   1.000
_cell.length_c   1.000
_cell.angle_alpha   90.00
_cell.angle_beta   90.00
_cell.angle_gamma   90.00
#
_symmetry.space_group_name_H-M   'P 1'
#
loop_
_entity.id
_entity.type
_entity.pdbx_description
1 polymer ?
#
loop_
_entity_poly.entity_id
_entity_poly.type
_entity_poly.pdbx_seq_one_letter_code
_entity_poly.pdbx_strand_id
1 'polypeptide(L)'
;MWWLEWEWEEILPYDEQTLPAIYATANLEWFGRLWIVQEIQLANNRSVVQCGHDIMSLTDLRHATHYLNQGFKYKCPLDTEDDDAIARLTKPIMSRHFNIVSTQDVMGRQKCTNPCDKVYGALGLLSPEVANDIEPKYSLSVREVFRDAKLTFISHTERLELMRFCYQSGRQIDALSWVPDWTAMPPASRDPLRQFSAGFSRANAAWIAPDNILKVMRDVDSCTQEVFYPTGEVYTMDAFSNIIELGHTRSKYLRESECYKLDTQNSFTAQVPSTLSKINDNLCAPVGKRTEPFTDDPDLWCIVHCHNKAFIITEDEYFGFAPPDAEPGSEVVAFLGCDQPALILIGICYVYGYGDGIALLGPLPKPWRVVALLDSTDVYVFCFYNPETNIMTLEDPKSPPLSDEWERTDHERQDKDPETFDFFRNKNTGVVRNSDPRVLLDALKARGLPVTEISLI
;
A
#
# COMPACT_ATOMS: atom_id res chain seq x y z
N MET A 1 26.43 -2.79 4.80
CA MET A 1 26.12 -3.77 3.75
C MET A 1 26.47 -5.15 4.31
N TRP A 2 25.54 -5.79 5.03
CA TRP A 2 25.75 -7.06 5.75
C TRP A 2 24.41 -7.78 5.92
N TRP A 3 23.90 -8.42 4.87
CA TRP A 3 22.84 -9.42 5.00
C TRP A 3 23.18 -10.56 4.03
N LEU A 4 23.85 -11.56 4.57
CA LEU A 4 24.17 -12.81 3.89
C LEU A 4 22.89 -13.55 3.54
N GLU A 5 22.93 -14.20 2.37
CA GLU A 5 22.02 -15.22 1.88
C GLU A 5 21.75 -16.27 2.97
N TRP A 6 20.52 -16.33 3.49
CA TRP A 6 20.03 -17.46 4.29
C TRP A 6 18.76 -18.00 3.65
N GLU A 7 18.74 -19.31 3.41
CA GLU A 7 17.63 -20.05 2.82
C GLU A 7 16.49 -20.25 3.83
N TRP A 8 15.26 -20.30 3.31
CA TRP A 8 13.99 -20.07 3.99
C TRP A 8 13.48 -21.20 4.91
N GLU A 9 14.35 -22.09 5.38
CA GLU A 9 13.91 -23.38 5.95
C GLU A 9 13.91 -23.47 7.50
N GLU A 10 14.46 -22.48 8.22
CA GLU A 10 14.47 -22.55 9.69
C GLU A 10 13.20 -21.97 10.32
N ILE A 11 12.35 -22.87 10.84
CA ILE A 11 11.23 -22.54 11.71
C ILE A 11 11.80 -21.96 13.01
N LEU A 12 11.54 -20.68 13.30
CA LEU A 12 11.83 -20.11 14.62
C LEU A 12 11.06 -20.92 15.67
N PRO A 13 11.73 -21.61 16.62
CA PRO A 13 11.09 -22.50 17.57
C PRO A 13 10.48 -21.66 18.69
N TYR A 14 9.38 -20.96 18.41
CA TYR A 14 8.60 -20.31 19.45
C TYR A 14 7.97 -21.41 20.30
N ASP A 15 8.52 -21.65 21.48
CA ASP A 15 7.89 -22.56 22.44
C ASP A 15 6.57 -21.98 22.97
N GLU A 16 5.80 -22.78 23.71
CA GLU A 16 4.49 -22.40 24.24
C GLU A 16 4.51 -21.15 25.15
N GLN A 17 5.68 -20.69 25.59
CA GLN A 17 5.84 -19.53 26.48
C GLN A 17 6.33 -18.29 25.74
N THR A 18 7.15 -18.47 24.70
CA THR A 18 7.83 -17.39 23.97
C THR A 18 6.83 -16.53 23.22
N LEU A 19 5.88 -17.15 22.52
CA LEU A 19 4.91 -16.41 21.71
C LEU A 19 3.96 -15.55 22.58
N PRO A 20 3.34 -16.06 23.66
CA PRO A 20 2.61 -15.22 24.62
C PRO A 20 3.45 -14.10 25.23
N ALA A 21 4.73 -14.35 25.54
CA ALA A 21 5.63 -13.32 26.07
C ALA A 21 5.90 -12.19 25.07
N ILE A 22 6.04 -12.52 23.78
CA ILE A 22 6.18 -11.53 22.71
C ILE A 22 4.91 -10.67 22.62
N TYR A 23 3.71 -11.25 22.66
CA TYR A 23 2.46 -10.48 22.66
C TYR A 23 2.31 -9.60 23.89
N ALA A 24 2.64 -10.12 25.08
CA ALA A 24 2.62 -9.34 26.31
C ALA A 24 3.57 -8.13 26.21
N THR A 25 4.75 -8.33 25.61
CA THR A 25 5.73 -7.27 25.35
C THR A 25 5.20 -6.26 24.34
N ALA A 26 4.64 -6.71 23.22
CA ALA A 26 4.06 -5.85 22.18
C ALA A 26 2.89 -4.99 22.68
N ASN A 27 2.20 -5.45 23.72
CA ASN A 27 1.09 -4.75 24.36
C ASN A 27 1.50 -3.81 25.50
N LEU A 28 2.79 -3.68 25.83
CA LEU A 28 3.26 -2.67 26.79
C LEU A 28 2.91 -1.26 26.29
N GLU A 29 2.47 -0.40 27.21
CA GLU A 29 2.01 0.96 26.89
C GLU A 29 3.03 1.77 26.10
N TRP A 30 4.34 1.57 26.36
CA TRP A 30 5.40 2.26 25.64
C TRP A 30 5.32 2.04 24.13
N PHE A 31 5.13 0.80 23.68
CA PHE A 31 5.01 0.45 22.25
C PHE A 31 3.74 0.96 21.58
N GLY A 32 2.75 1.38 22.36
CA GLY A 32 1.55 2.03 21.85
C GLY A 32 1.68 3.54 21.73
N ARG A 33 2.71 4.20 22.28
CA ARG A 33 2.80 5.67 22.29
C ARG A 33 3.23 6.20 20.94
N LEU A 34 2.51 7.21 20.41
CA LEU A 34 2.88 7.89 19.18
C LEU A 34 4.32 8.41 19.13
N TRP A 35 4.81 8.97 20.24
CA TRP A 35 6.16 9.52 20.32
C TRP A 35 7.28 8.48 20.25
N ILE A 36 6.96 7.19 20.43
CA ILE A 36 7.96 6.13 20.35
C ILE A 36 8.63 6.07 18.97
N VAL A 37 7.90 6.47 17.92
CA VAL A 37 8.41 6.45 16.56
C VAL A 37 9.62 7.38 16.44
N GLN A 38 9.52 8.61 16.95
CA GLN A 38 10.65 9.52 17.01
C GLN A 38 11.73 9.04 17.98
N GLU A 39 11.35 8.57 19.18
CA GLU A 39 12.29 8.08 20.19
C GLU A 39 13.19 6.97 19.63
N ILE A 40 12.65 6.06 18.81
CA ILE A 40 13.38 4.93 18.20
C ILE A 40 14.13 5.33 16.92
N GLN A 41 13.52 6.15 16.07
CA GLN A 41 14.10 6.48 14.76
C GLN A 41 15.21 7.50 14.84
N LEU A 42 15.09 8.46 15.76
CA LEU A 42 16.10 9.49 16.00
C LEU A 42 17.13 9.08 17.07
N ALA A 43 16.95 7.90 17.68
CA ALA A 43 17.91 7.33 18.61
C ALA A 43 19.25 7.04 17.92
N ASN A 44 20.34 7.33 18.63
CA ASN A 44 21.67 6.92 18.20
C ASN A 44 21.92 5.44 18.49
N ASN A 45 22.96 4.89 17.88
CA ASN A 45 23.44 3.51 17.97
C ASN A 45 23.95 3.08 19.36
N ARG A 46 23.97 3.96 20.36
CA ARG A 46 24.23 3.60 21.79
C ARG A 46 22.95 3.52 22.61
N SER A 47 21.80 3.75 22.01
CA SER A 47 20.51 3.73 22.71
C SER A 47 20.17 2.31 23.12
N VAL A 48 19.56 2.20 24.30
CA VAL A 48 19.11 0.93 24.88
C VAL A 48 17.62 1.01 25.17
N VAL A 49 16.96 -0.13 25.13
CA VAL A 49 15.59 -0.31 25.60
C VAL A 49 15.67 -1.03 26.95
N GLN A 50 14.99 -0.48 27.95
CA GLN A 50 15.00 -1.01 29.31
C GLN A 50 13.58 -1.33 29.76
N CYS A 51 13.38 -2.56 30.28
CA CYS A 51 12.14 -3.00 30.90
C CYS A 51 12.45 -3.54 32.30
N GLY A 52 12.14 -2.77 33.34
CA GLY A 52 12.53 -3.11 34.71
C GLY A 52 14.06 -3.20 34.86
N HIS A 53 14.57 -4.39 35.15
CA HIS A 53 16.01 -4.67 35.28
C HIS A 53 16.66 -5.17 33.99
N ASP A 54 15.86 -5.55 32.99
CA ASP A 54 16.34 -6.07 31.73
C ASP A 54 16.66 -4.92 30.77
N ILE A 55 17.79 -5.02 30.09
CA ILE A 55 18.30 -4.02 29.16
C ILE A 55 18.73 -4.72 27.88
N MET A 56 18.32 -4.19 26.73
CA MET A 56 18.72 -4.65 25.40
C MET A 56 19.18 -3.47 24.57
N SER A 57 20.16 -3.66 23.68
CA SER A 57 20.50 -2.61 22.73
C SER A 57 19.36 -2.38 21.74
N LEU A 58 19.15 -1.14 21.29
CA LEU A 58 18.13 -0.88 20.28
C LEU A 58 18.42 -1.62 18.96
N THR A 59 19.70 -1.88 18.66
CA THR A 59 20.12 -2.69 17.51
C THR A 59 19.65 -4.14 17.62
N ASP A 60 19.81 -4.76 18.78
CA ASP A 60 19.35 -6.14 18.99
C ASP A 60 17.82 -6.22 18.93
N LEU A 61 17.12 -5.23 19.46
CA LEU A 61 15.67 -5.13 19.31
C LEU A 61 15.28 -5.03 17.82
N ARG A 62 15.96 -4.19 17.03
CA ARG A 62 15.72 -4.10 15.57
C ARG A 62 15.92 -5.44 14.87
N HIS A 63 16.97 -6.19 15.22
CA HIS A 63 17.19 -7.53 14.67
C HIS A 63 16.08 -8.51 15.08
N ALA A 64 15.78 -8.59 16.37
CA ALA A 64 14.71 -9.45 16.88
C ALA A 64 13.38 -9.15 16.20
N THR A 65 13.00 -7.87 16.11
CA THR A 65 11.78 -7.43 15.43
C THR A 65 11.78 -7.76 13.93
N HIS A 66 12.92 -7.68 13.24
CA HIS A 66 13.03 -8.13 11.86
C HIS A 66 12.70 -9.62 11.73
N TYR A 67 13.29 -10.47 12.57
CA TYR A 67 13.00 -11.91 12.57
C TYR A 67 11.55 -12.21 12.94
N LEU A 68 10.99 -11.52 13.93
CA LEU A 68 9.58 -11.63 14.29
C LEU A 68 8.70 -11.33 13.07
N ASN A 69 8.88 -10.18 12.42
CA ASN A 69 8.07 -9.80 11.26
C ASN A 69 8.19 -10.77 10.08
N GLN A 70 9.37 -11.39 9.87
CA GLN A 70 9.52 -12.43 8.86
C GLN A 70 8.87 -13.75 9.28
N GLY A 71 9.02 -14.19 10.53
CA GLY A 71 8.42 -15.43 11.03
C GLY A 71 6.89 -15.39 11.17
N PHE A 72 6.33 -14.24 11.54
CA PHE A 72 4.88 -14.02 11.67
C PHE A 72 4.15 -14.00 10.33
N LYS A 73 4.81 -13.61 9.23
CA LYS A 73 4.23 -13.62 7.88
C LYS A 73 3.77 -15.01 7.42
N TYR A 74 4.30 -16.08 8.00
CA TYR A 74 4.07 -17.44 7.50
C TYR A 74 3.36 -18.38 8.48
N LYS A 75 3.21 -18.05 9.78
CA LYS A 75 2.88 -19.09 10.79
C LYS A 75 1.81 -18.79 11.84
N CYS A 76 1.25 -17.58 11.92
CA CYS A 76 0.31 -17.27 13.00
C CYS A 76 -1.06 -16.87 12.45
N PRO A 77 -2.14 -17.62 12.75
CA PRO A 77 -3.51 -17.15 12.60
C PRO A 77 -3.74 -16.14 13.71
N LEU A 78 -3.43 -14.89 13.44
CA LEU A 78 -3.66 -13.81 14.40
C LEU A 78 -5.15 -13.49 14.41
N ASP A 79 -5.74 -13.46 15.61
CA ASP A 79 -6.91 -12.61 15.82
C ASP A 79 -6.49 -11.15 15.57
N THR A 80 -7.41 -10.33 15.06
CA THR A 80 -7.10 -8.97 14.56
C THR A 80 -6.37 -8.09 15.59
N GLU A 81 -6.65 -8.29 16.88
CA GLU A 81 -6.03 -7.52 17.97
C GLU A 81 -4.54 -7.84 18.18
N ASP A 82 -4.14 -9.09 17.97
CA ASP A 82 -2.74 -9.54 18.12
C ASP A 82 -1.88 -9.08 16.93
N ASP A 83 -2.45 -9.05 15.71
CA ASP A 83 -1.78 -8.46 14.53
C ASP A 83 -1.53 -6.97 14.72
N ASP A 84 -2.49 -6.26 15.31
CA ASP A 84 -2.35 -4.83 15.59
C ASP A 84 -1.28 -4.55 16.66
N ALA A 85 -1.17 -5.39 17.69
CA ALA A 85 -0.11 -5.26 18.70
C ALA A 85 1.28 -5.49 18.10
N ILE A 86 1.44 -6.54 17.30
CA ILE A 86 2.69 -6.82 16.60
C ILE A 86 3.01 -5.73 15.58
N ALA A 87 2.03 -5.20 14.85
CA ALA A 87 2.22 -4.07 13.94
C ALA A 87 2.67 -2.81 14.68
N ARG A 88 2.08 -2.49 15.84
CA ARG A 88 2.50 -1.34 16.68
C ARG A 88 3.92 -1.48 17.19
N LEU A 89 4.37 -2.70 17.51
CA LEU A 89 5.76 -2.98 17.86
C LEU A 89 6.69 -2.86 16.64
N THR A 90 6.35 -3.56 15.56
CA THR A 90 7.27 -3.79 14.43
C THR A 90 7.45 -2.57 13.54
N LYS A 91 6.36 -1.85 13.21
CA LYS A 91 6.37 -0.74 12.26
C LYS A 91 7.28 0.41 12.70
N PRO A 92 7.22 0.93 13.94
CA PRO A 92 8.12 1.99 14.39
C PRO A 92 9.59 1.59 14.40
N ILE A 93 9.90 0.29 14.48
CA ILE A 93 11.27 -0.23 14.59
C ILE A 93 11.86 -0.54 13.21
N MET A 94 11.04 -1.08 12.30
CA MET A 94 11.49 -1.63 11.02
C MET A 94 11.43 -0.65 9.86
N SER A 95 10.62 0.41 9.93
CA SER A 95 10.58 1.41 8.86
C SER A 95 11.95 2.08 8.74
N ARG A 96 12.58 1.91 7.57
CA ARG A 96 13.92 2.47 7.24
C ARG A 96 13.85 3.76 6.46
N HIS A 97 12.71 4.01 5.82
CA HIS A 97 12.45 5.16 4.97
C HIS A 97 11.10 5.78 5.38
N PHE A 98 11.14 7.06 5.77
CA PHE A 98 9.99 7.81 6.26
C PHE A 98 9.55 8.83 5.20
N ASN A 99 9.10 8.30 4.05
CA ASN A 99 8.32 9.13 3.15
C ASN A 99 6.95 9.46 3.77
N ILE A 100 6.22 10.39 3.15
CA ILE A 100 4.94 10.86 3.68
C ILE A 100 3.97 9.70 3.96
N VAL A 101 3.87 8.73 3.05
CA VAL A 101 2.89 7.63 3.15
C VAL A 101 3.27 6.64 4.24
N SER A 102 4.52 6.19 4.27
CA SER A 102 5.02 5.24 5.29
C SER A 102 4.99 5.88 6.68
N THR A 103 5.31 7.17 6.77
CA THR A 103 5.18 7.93 8.01
C THR A 103 3.73 7.94 8.49
N GLN A 104 2.77 8.27 7.63
CA GLN A 104 1.36 8.29 8.05
C GLN A 104 0.80 6.90 8.40
N ASP A 105 1.23 5.82 7.74
CA ASP A 105 0.85 4.45 8.14
C ASP A 105 1.37 4.13 9.56
N VAL A 106 2.63 4.46 9.85
CA VAL A 106 3.22 4.19 11.18
C VAL A 106 2.53 5.06 12.25
N MET A 107 2.40 6.36 12.00
CA MET A 107 1.81 7.31 12.96
C MET A 107 0.32 7.04 13.20
N GLY A 108 -0.42 6.67 12.15
CA GLY A 108 -1.83 6.28 12.20
C GLY A 108 -2.11 5.09 13.12
N ARG A 109 -1.16 4.16 13.26
CA ARG A 109 -1.31 2.97 14.13
C ARG A 109 -1.02 3.23 15.61
N GLN A 110 -0.30 4.29 15.93
CA GLN A 110 0.10 4.57 17.31
C GLN A 110 -0.99 5.29 18.11
N LYS A 111 -1.03 5.14 19.42
CA LYS A 111 -1.99 5.83 20.30
C LYS A 111 -1.48 7.23 20.66
N CYS A 112 -2.38 8.21 20.65
CA CYS A 112 -2.11 9.58 21.10
C CYS A 112 -3.33 10.17 21.80
N THR A 113 -3.10 11.10 22.73
CA THR A 113 -4.18 11.81 23.43
C THR A 113 -4.83 12.87 22.54
N ASN A 114 -4.03 13.63 21.79
CA ASN A 114 -4.51 14.61 20.83
C ASN A 114 -4.37 14.05 19.40
N PRO A 115 -5.47 13.83 18.67
CA PRO A 115 -5.44 13.39 17.28
C PRO A 115 -4.56 14.23 16.35
N CYS A 116 -4.38 15.52 16.61
CA CYS A 116 -3.52 16.38 15.79
C CYS A 116 -2.05 15.92 15.80
N ASP A 117 -1.63 15.20 16.85
CA ASP A 117 -0.26 14.66 16.97
C ASP A 117 0.02 13.56 15.95
N LYS A 118 -1.01 13.00 15.30
CA LYS A 118 -0.85 12.13 14.11
C LYS A 118 -0.09 12.84 12.98
N VAL A 119 -0.27 14.16 12.87
CA VAL A 119 0.46 15.02 11.93
C VAL A 119 1.66 15.65 12.62
N TYR A 120 1.47 16.32 13.75
CA TYR A 120 2.54 17.12 14.34
C TYR A 120 3.68 16.27 14.94
N GLY A 121 3.37 15.09 15.45
CA GLY A 121 4.37 14.12 15.87
C GLY A 121 5.12 13.46 14.71
N ALA A 122 4.72 13.68 13.45
CA ALA A 122 5.43 13.17 12.29
C ALA A 122 6.55 14.12 11.81
N LEU A 123 6.51 15.40 12.21
CA LEU A 123 7.37 16.44 11.63
C LEU A 123 8.87 16.17 11.81
N GLY A 124 9.28 15.50 12.90
CA GLY A 124 10.67 15.11 13.11
C GLY A 124 11.15 13.91 12.26
N LEU A 125 10.24 13.27 11.52
CA LEU A 125 10.51 12.11 10.67
C LEU A 125 10.43 12.45 9.17
N LEU A 126 9.70 13.50 8.82
CA LEU A 126 9.53 13.95 7.45
C LEU A 126 10.77 14.72 6.96
N SER A 127 10.89 14.86 5.64
CA SER A 127 11.92 15.72 5.05
C SER A 127 11.78 17.17 5.56
N PRO A 128 12.89 17.92 5.73
CA PRO A 128 12.84 19.30 6.20
C PRO A 128 11.95 20.19 5.33
N GLU A 129 11.93 19.97 4.00
CA GLU A 129 11.09 20.75 3.08
C GLU A 129 9.61 20.58 3.39
N VAL A 130 9.14 19.35 3.64
CA VAL A 130 7.74 19.08 3.96
C VAL A 130 7.41 19.56 5.38
N ALA A 131 8.30 19.29 6.34
CA ALA A 131 8.05 19.62 7.74
C ALA A 131 7.96 21.14 7.99
N ASN A 132 8.76 21.95 7.28
CA ASN A 132 8.76 23.40 7.43
C ASN A 132 7.47 24.09 6.95
N ASP A 133 6.72 23.45 6.05
CA ASP A 133 5.45 23.99 5.54
C ASP A 133 4.26 23.65 6.44
N ILE A 134 4.46 22.86 7.50
CA ILE A 134 3.43 22.48 8.45
C ILE A 134 3.69 23.14 9.80
N GLU A 135 2.90 24.15 10.13
CA GLU A 135 2.95 24.83 11.43
C GLU A 135 1.95 24.20 12.43
N PRO A 136 2.40 23.68 13.59
CA PRO A 136 1.49 23.15 14.61
C PRO A 136 0.50 24.18 15.15
N LYS A 137 -0.79 23.98 14.88
CA LYS A 137 -1.89 24.86 15.27
C LYS A 137 -3.00 24.08 15.97
N TYR A 138 -2.79 23.81 17.25
CA TYR A 138 -3.78 23.12 18.11
C TYR A 138 -5.08 23.88 18.35
N SER A 139 -5.20 25.13 17.85
CA SER A 139 -6.45 25.88 17.81
C SER A 139 -7.40 25.42 16.70
N LEU A 140 -6.90 24.72 15.68
CA LEU A 140 -7.69 24.17 14.59
C LEU A 140 -8.39 22.88 15.02
N SER A 141 -9.51 22.56 14.37
CA SER A 141 -10.15 21.25 14.53
C SER A 141 -9.33 20.15 13.86
N VAL A 142 -9.47 18.91 14.33
CA VAL A 142 -8.75 17.74 13.77
C VAL A 142 -8.94 17.61 12.26
N ARG A 143 -10.18 17.83 11.77
CA ARG A 143 -10.49 17.81 10.33
C ARG A 143 -9.73 18.87 9.53
N GLU A 144 -9.52 20.05 10.10
CA GLU A 144 -8.76 21.13 9.43
C GLU A 144 -7.28 20.78 9.40
N VAL A 145 -6.73 20.29 10.51
CA VAL A 145 -5.33 19.83 10.57
C VAL A 145 -5.08 18.71 9.55
N PHE A 146 -5.98 17.72 9.46
CA PHE A 146 -5.82 16.60 8.55
C PHE A 146 -5.97 17.01 7.08
N ARG A 147 -6.92 17.91 6.78
CA ARG A 147 -7.08 18.51 5.46
C ARG A 147 -5.82 19.27 5.04
N ASP A 148 -5.34 20.18 5.88
CA ASP A 148 -4.21 21.06 5.57
C ASP A 148 -2.91 20.26 5.41
N ALA A 149 -2.72 19.23 6.23
CA ALA A 149 -1.62 18.28 6.09
C ALA A 149 -1.68 17.54 4.75
N LYS A 150 -2.85 16.97 4.37
CA LYS A 150 -3.01 16.30 3.07
C LYS A 150 -2.72 17.25 1.90
N LEU A 151 -3.23 18.48 1.93
CA LEU A 151 -2.97 19.46 0.87
C LEU A 151 -1.47 19.81 0.78
N THR A 152 -0.80 19.96 1.92
CA THR A 152 0.65 20.19 1.97
C THR A 152 1.38 19.01 1.34
N PHE A 153 1.04 17.77 1.73
CA PHE A 153 1.63 16.56 1.16
C PHE A 153 1.44 16.45 -0.36
N ILE A 154 0.23 16.72 -0.86
CA ILE A 154 -0.06 16.74 -2.30
C ILE A 154 0.82 17.77 -3.02
N SER A 155 1.04 18.95 -2.41
CA SER A 155 1.86 20.00 -3.02
C SER A 155 3.34 19.64 -3.17
N HIS A 156 3.86 18.81 -2.25
CA HIS A 156 5.24 18.33 -2.28
C HIS A 156 5.44 17.12 -3.20
N THR A 157 4.54 16.14 -3.15
CA THR A 157 4.69 14.90 -3.93
C THR A 157 4.13 15.01 -5.33
N GLU A 158 3.17 15.91 -5.54
CA GLU A 158 2.28 15.94 -6.69
C GLU A 158 1.58 14.58 -6.90
N ARG A 159 1.19 13.93 -5.79
CA ARG A 159 0.50 12.61 -5.74
C ARG A 159 -0.70 12.59 -4.80
N LEU A 160 -1.57 11.61 -5.03
CA LEU A 160 -2.78 11.29 -4.27
C LEU A 160 -2.67 9.98 -3.48
N GLU A 161 -1.46 9.52 -3.17
CA GLU A 161 -1.21 8.24 -2.47
C GLU A 161 -1.92 8.15 -1.11
N LEU A 162 -2.15 9.30 -0.46
CA LEU A 162 -2.89 9.41 0.80
C LEU A 162 -4.40 9.16 0.67
N MET A 163 -4.93 8.96 -0.54
CA MET A 163 -6.30 8.46 -0.73
C MET A 163 -6.52 7.11 -0.04
N ARG A 164 -5.46 6.33 0.18
CA ARG A 164 -5.52 5.08 0.96
C ARG A 164 -5.92 5.25 2.42
N PHE A 165 -5.93 6.47 2.94
CA PHE A 165 -6.36 6.78 4.31
C PHE A 165 -7.76 7.44 4.34
N CYS A 166 -8.47 7.46 3.21
CA CYS A 166 -9.74 8.15 3.02
C CYS A 166 -10.94 7.19 2.96
N TYR A 167 -10.93 6.13 3.76
CA TYR A 167 -12.07 5.22 3.89
C TYR A 167 -13.25 5.92 4.56
N GLN A 168 -14.48 5.49 4.23
CA GLN A 168 -15.71 5.97 4.88
C GLN A 168 -16.11 5.10 6.08
N SER A 169 -16.03 3.78 5.94
CA SER A 169 -16.21 2.86 7.06
C SER A 169 -15.21 3.13 8.19
N GLY A 170 -15.71 3.24 9.42
CA GLY A 170 -14.88 3.35 10.62
C GLY A 170 -14.28 4.74 10.89
N ARG A 171 -14.65 5.78 10.13
CA ARG A 171 -14.23 7.16 10.43
C ARG A 171 -14.67 7.59 11.83
N GLN A 172 -13.76 8.25 12.53
CA GLN A 172 -13.95 8.84 13.85
C GLN A 172 -14.08 10.36 13.78
N ILE A 173 -13.82 10.96 12.60
CA ILE A 173 -13.97 12.40 12.37
C ILE A 173 -15.03 12.70 11.30
N ASP A 174 -15.81 13.74 11.56
CA ASP A 174 -16.71 14.36 10.57
C ASP A 174 -15.90 15.28 9.64
N ALA A 175 -15.47 14.74 8.50
CA ALA A 175 -14.71 15.46 7.49
C ALA A 175 -15.08 14.96 6.08
N LEU A 176 -14.78 15.76 5.05
CA LEU A 176 -15.03 15.45 3.64
C LEU A 176 -14.41 14.10 3.27
N SER A 177 -15.00 13.40 2.29
CA SER A 177 -14.60 12.03 1.93
C SER A 177 -13.12 11.90 1.55
N TRP A 178 -12.55 12.94 0.93
CA TRP A 178 -11.14 12.97 0.54
C TRP A 178 -10.20 13.42 1.67
N VAL A 179 -10.69 13.87 2.82
CA VAL A 179 -9.82 14.15 3.97
C VAL A 179 -9.50 12.83 4.65
N PRO A 180 -8.21 12.51 4.90
CA PRO A 180 -7.84 11.26 5.52
C PRO A 180 -8.26 11.29 6.99
N ASP A 181 -8.64 10.13 7.53
CA ASP A 181 -8.84 9.96 8.95
C ASP A 181 -7.71 9.10 9.55
N TRP A 182 -6.64 9.75 10.00
CA TRP A 182 -5.50 9.06 10.64
C TRP A 182 -5.78 8.61 12.09
N THR A 183 -7.01 8.80 12.59
CA THR A 183 -7.45 8.21 13.86
C THR A 183 -8.23 6.91 13.65
N ALA A 184 -8.81 6.71 12.47
CA ALA A 184 -9.39 5.44 12.10
C ALA A 184 -8.26 4.41 11.92
N MET A 185 -8.41 3.25 12.56
CA MET A 185 -7.55 2.11 12.23
C MET A 185 -7.86 1.71 10.78
N PRO A 186 -6.85 1.62 9.89
CA PRO A 186 -7.10 1.08 8.57
C PRO A 186 -7.70 -0.31 8.74
N PRO A 187 -8.71 -0.71 7.95
CA PRO A 187 -9.26 -2.06 8.02
C PRO A 187 -8.10 -3.06 7.96
N ALA A 188 -8.16 -4.11 8.81
CA ALA A 188 -7.09 -5.07 9.08
C ALA A 188 -6.50 -5.78 7.83
N SER A 189 -6.99 -5.46 6.63
CA SER A 189 -6.29 -5.78 5.40
C SER A 189 -4.93 -5.08 5.39
N ARG A 190 -3.90 -5.86 5.73
CA ARG A 190 -2.61 -5.78 5.07
C ARG A 190 -2.85 -5.47 3.57
N ASP A 191 -2.03 -4.63 2.97
CA ASP A 191 -2.25 -4.13 1.61
C ASP A 191 -1.31 -4.84 0.61
N PRO A 192 -1.51 -6.14 0.29
CA PRO A 192 -0.71 -6.78 -0.74
C PRO A 192 -1.34 -6.62 -2.12
N LEU A 193 -2.46 -5.94 -2.20
CA LEU A 193 -3.12 -5.55 -3.44
C LEU A 193 -2.62 -4.17 -3.89
N ARG A 194 -1.34 -3.86 -3.65
CA ARG A 194 -0.67 -2.73 -4.27
C ARG A 194 -0.84 -2.87 -5.78
N GLN A 195 -1.48 -1.86 -6.38
CA GLN A 195 -1.56 -1.72 -7.82
C GLN A 195 -0.69 -0.56 -8.24
N PHE A 196 -0.27 -0.60 -9.49
CA PHE A 196 0.40 0.50 -10.16
C PHE A 196 -0.58 1.12 -11.14
N SER A 197 -1.64 1.78 -10.66
CA SER A 197 -2.73 2.27 -11.51
C SER A 197 -2.34 3.56 -12.22
N ALA A 198 -2.27 4.69 -11.52
CA ALA A 198 -1.97 5.99 -12.11
C ALA A 198 -0.97 6.81 -11.28
N GLY A 199 -0.31 6.22 -10.28
CA GLY A 199 0.58 6.96 -9.37
C GLY A 199 1.92 7.37 -9.97
N PHE A 200 2.29 6.89 -11.16
CA PHE A 200 3.39 7.47 -11.95
C PHE A 200 3.03 8.79 -12.65
N SER A 201 1.74 9.11 -12.74
CA SER A 201 1.28 10.38 -13.30
C SER A 201 1.25 11.48 -12.23
N ARG A 202 1.26 12.73 -12.67
CA ARG A 202 1.12 13.88 -11.77
C ARG A 202 -0.34 14.01 -11.32
N ALA A 203 -0.55 14.19 -10.03
CA ALA A 203 -1.86 14.57 -9.51
C ALA A 203 -2.33 15.88 -10.13
N ASN A 204 -3.58 15.92 -10.56
CA ASN A 204 -4.22 17.13 -11.05
C ASN A 204 -5.22 17.65 -10.01
N ALA A 205 -4.73 17.93 -8.81
CA ALA A 205 -5.54 18.40 -7.70
C ALA A 205 -5.53 19.93 -7.64
N ALA A 206 -6.69 20.56 -7.42
CA ALA A 206 -6.77 22.00 -7.18
C ALA A 206 -7.80 22.27 -6.09
N TRP A 207 -7.30 22.63 -4.90
CA TRP A 207 -8.19 23.09 -3.83
C TRP A 207 -8.80 24.45 -4.21
N ILE A 208 -10.08 24.44 -4.59
CA ILE A 208 -10.85 25.65 -4.86
C ILE A 208 -11.82 25.83 -3.69
N ALA A 209 -11.58 26.83 -2.85
CA ALA A 209 -12.53 27.20 -1.81
C ALA A 209 -13.78 27.85 -2.43
N PRO A 210 -15.01 27.55 -1.96
CA PRO A 210 -15.36 26.65 -0.85
C PRO A 210 -15.63 25.18 -1.27
N ASP A 211 -15.59 24.88 -2.57
CA ASP A 211 -16.15 23.65 -3.17
C ASP A 211 -15.19 22.44 -3.24
N ASN A 212 -13.95 22.56 -2.72
CA ASN A 212 -13.01 21.46 -2.45
C ASN A 212 -12.82 20.42 -3.59
N ILE A 213 -12.53 20.87 -4.82
CA ILE A 213 -12.50 20.02 -6.03
C ILE A 213 -11.19 19.21 -6.15
N LEU A 214 -11.29 17.92 -6.55
CA LEU A 214 -10.13 17.07 -6.89
C LEU A 214 -10.31 16.47 -8.30
N LYS A 215 -9.49 16.87 -9.29
CA LYS A 215 -9.70 16.45 -10.68
C LYS A 215 -9.20 15.03 -10.93
N VAL A 216 -9.94 14.28 -11.74
CA VAL A 216 -9.80 12.83 -11.89
C VAL A 216 -9.63 12.45 -13.35
N MET A 217 -9.25 11.20 -13.63
CA MET A 217 -9.31 10.65 -14.98
C MET A 217 -10.01 9.30 -15.05
N ARG A 218 -10.54 9.06 -16.25
CA ARG A 218 -11.40 7.97 -16.66
C ARG A 218 -10.70 6.61 -16.65
N ASP A 219 -11.37 5.62 -16.08
CA ASP A 219 -12.22 4.65 -16.79
C ASP A 219 -13.39 4.38 -15.84
N VAL A 220 -14.45 5.21 -15.94
CA VAL A 220 -15.61 5.06 -15.06
C VAL A 220 -16.27 3.78 -15.48
N ASP A 221 -16.00 2.76 -14.70
CA ASP A 221 -16.65 1.49 -14.85
C ASP A 221 -17.58 1.33 -13.65
N SER A 222 -18.89 1.26 -13.91
CA SER A 222 -19.88 1.14 -12.85
C SER A 222 -19.80 -0.26 -12.27
N CYS A 223 -19.85 -0.38 -10.95
CA CYS A 223 -20.09 -1.66 -10.31
C CYS A 223 -21.45 -2.19 -10.79
N THR A 224 -21.49 -3.28 -11.56
CA THR A 224 -22.75 -3.87 -12.03
C THR A 224 -23.37 -4.81 -11.02
N GLN A 225 -22.54 -5.39 -10.15
CA GLN A 225 -22.97 -6.35 -9.14
C GLN A 225 -22.17 -6.19 -7.86
N GLU A 226 -22.89 -5.88 -6.78
CA GLU A 226 -22.44 -6.08 -5.42
C GLU A 226 -22.74 -7.52 -5.06
N VAL A 227 -21.70 -8.32 -4.86
CA VAL A 227 -21.86 -9.61 -4.20
C VAL A 227 -21.56 -9.37 -2.73
N PHE A 228 -22.58 -9.00 -1.95
CA PHE A 228 -22.52 -9.20 -0.51
C PHE A 228 -22.30 -10.69 -0.27
N TYR A 229 -21.29 -11.01 0.54
CA TYR A 229 -21.03 -12.38 0.95
C TYR A 229 -21.97 -12.77 2.10
N PRO A 230 -23.07 -13.47 1.79
CA PRO A 230 -23.47 -14.54 2.70
C PRO A 230 -24.13 -15.71 1.95
N THR A 231 -23.41 -16.52 1.18
CA THR A 231 -23.83 -17.91 0.83
C THR A 231 -22.77 -18.61 -0.03
N GLY A 232 -21.94 -19.48 0.56
CA GLY A 232 -21.56 -20.81 0.03
C GLY A 232 -20.98 -21.01 -1.39
N GLU A 233 -20.82 -19.99 -2.24
CA GLU A 233 -20.24 -20.14 -3.59
C GLU A 233 -18.75 -19.78 -3.56
N VAL A 234 -17.98 -20.77 -3.12
CA VAL A 234 -16.56 -20.69 -2.72
C VAL A 234 -15.60 -20.71 -3.93
N TYR A 235 -16.02 -21.24 -5.08
CA TYR A 235 -15.12 -21.57 -6.21
C TYR A 235 -14.52 -20.38 -6.98
N THR A 236 -15.24 -19.25 -7.12
CA THR A 236 -14.79 -18.11 -7.94
C THR A 236 -13.73 -17.28 -7.22
N MET A 237 -13.88 -17.11 -5.91
CA MET A 237 -12.91 -16.39 -5.08
C MET A 237 -11.63 -17.20 -4.89
N ASP A 238 -11.71 -18.52 -4.79
CA ASP A 238 -10.52 -19.39 -4.70
C ASP A 238 -9.75 -19.41 -6.03
N ALA A 239 -10.45 -19.45 -7.16
CA ALA A 239 -9.82 -19.32 -8.47
C ALA A 239 -9.16 -17.95 -8.65
N PHE A 240 -9.84 -16.86 -8.26
CA PHE A 240 -9.29 -15.51 -8.31
C PHE A 240 -8.09 -15.32 -7.38
N SER A 241 -8.19 -15.83 -6.16
CA SER A 241 -7.13 -15.80 -5.14
C SER A 241 -5.90 -16.56 -5.61
N ASN A 242 -6.07 -17.77 -6.16
CA ASN A 242 -4.98 -18.52 -6.77
C ASN A 242 -4.39 -17.80 -8.00
N ILE A 243 -5.20 -17.14 -8.84
CA ILE A 243 -4.72 -16.34 -9.97
C ILE A 243 -3.91 -15.12 -9.51
N ILE A 244 -4.39 -14.40 -8.48
CA ILE A 244 -3.66 -13.26 -7.90
C ILE A 244 -2.40 -13.73 -7.19
N GLU A 245 -2.46 -14.77 -6.37
CA GLU A 245 -1.36 -15.21 -5.52
C GLU A 245 -0.30 -16.00 -6.29
N LEU A 246 -0.71 -17.06 -7.01
CA LEU A 246 0.21 -17.95 -7.73
C LEU A 246 0.65 -17.37 -9.07
N GLY A 247 -0.25 -16.66 -9.76
CA GLY A 247 -0.02 -16.12 -11.11
C GLY A 247 0.56 -14.71 -11.10
N HIS A 248 -0.11 -13.76 -10.43
CA HIS A 248 0.21 -12.33 -10.55
C HIS A 248 1.22 -11.83 -9.52
N THR A 249 1.07 -12.16 -8.24
CA THR A 249 1.85 -11.58 -7.13
C THR A 249 3.26 -12.18 -7.09
N ARG A 250 3.38 -13.52 -7.13
CA ARG A 250 4.68 -14.21 -7.15
C ARG A 250 5.53 -13.92 -8.38
N SER A 251 4.91 -13.64 -9.54
CA SER A 251 5.65 -13.34 -10.78
C SER A 251 5.96 -11.84 -10.94
N LYS A 252 5.23 -10.98 -10.23
CA LYS A 252 5.40 -9.52 -10.25
C LYS A 252 6.32 -9.04 -9.15
N TYR A 253 6.10 -9.43 -7.90
CA TYR A 253 6.89 -8.96 -6.76
C TYR A 253 8.07 -9.90 -6.53
N LEU A 254 9.23 -9.53 -7.07
CA LEU A 254 10.41 -10.39 -7.10
C LEU A 254 11.60 -9.71 -6.43
N ARG A 255 12.53 -10.53 -5.93
CA ARG A 255 13.92 -10.08 -5.75
C ARG A 255 14.63 -10.06 -7.10
N GLU A 256 15.64 -9.20 -7.23
CA GLU A 256 16.43 -9.07 -8.46
C GLU A 256 17.01 -10.43 -8.92
N SER A 257 17.44 -11.27 -7.98
CA SER A 257 17.97 -12.62 -8.22
C SER A 257 16.92 -13.66 -8.64
N GLU A 258 15.64 -13.37 -8.49
CA GLU A 258 14.51 -14.25 -8.85
C GLU A 258 13.98 -13.94 -10.26
N CYS A 259 14.28 -12.75 -10.82
CA CYS A 259 13.79 -12.30 -12.13
C CYS A 259 14.18 -13.23 -13.28
N TYR A 260 15.40 -13.79 -13.21
CA TYR A 260 15.98 -14.65 -14.26
C TYR A 260 15.58 -16.13 -14.13
N LYS A 261 14.89 -16.52 -13.06
CA LYS A 261 14.47 -17.92 -12.80
C LYS A 261 13.05 -18.23 -13.27
N LEU A 262 12.34 -17.24 -13.79
CA LEU A 262 10.97 -17.40 -14.27
C LEU A 262 10.95 -18.10 -15.62
N ASP A 263 10.94 -19.44 -15.55
CA ASP A 263 10.76 -20.30 -16.71
C ASP A 263 9.38 -20.08 -17.34
N THR A 264 9.36 -19.87 -18.65
CA THR A 264 8.18 -19.58 -19.47
C THR A 264 7.13 -20.70 -19.50
N GLN A 265 7.41 -21.85 -18.87
CA GLN A 265 6.59 -23.06 -18.97
C GLN A 265 5.70 -23.38 -17.76
N ASN A 266 5.80 -22.64 -16.66
CA ASN A 266 4.89 -22.86 -15.52
C ASN A 266 3.58 -22.08 -15.68
N SER A 267 2.78 -22.47 -16.67
CA SER A 267 1.33 -22.41 -16.50
C SER A 267 0.99 -23.37 -15.36
N PHE A 268 1.00 -22.88 -14.12
CA PHE A 268 0.53 -23.65 -12.97
C PHE A 268 -0.96 -23.95 -13.17
N THR A 269 -1.28 -25.08 -13.79
CA THR A 269 -2.62 -25.66 -13.80
C THR A 269 -2.87 -26.24 -12.42
N ALA A 270 -3.25 -25.40 -11.46
CA ALA A 270 -3.66 -25.87 -10.14
C ALA A 270 -5.09 -26.41 -10.26
N GLN A 271 -5.26 -27.71 -10.07
CA GLN A 271 -6.56 -28.26 -9.67
C GLN A 271 -6.92 -27.69 -8.30
N VAL A 272 -8.15 -27.21 -8.18
CA VAL A 272 -8.77 -26.68 -6.95
C VAL A 272 -8.64 -27.73 -5.81
N PRO A 273 -7.80 -27.51 -4.77
CA PRO A 273 -7.49 -28.52 -3.75
C PRO A 273 -8.68 -28.85 -2.82
N SER A 274 -8.71 -30.05 -2.25
CA SER A 274 -9.71 -30.50 -1.26
C SER A 274 -9.65 -29.77 0.09
N THR A 275 -8.65 -28.90 0.28
CA THR A 275 -8.43 -28.06 1.47
C THR A 275 -9.52 -27.00 1.66
N LEU A 276 -10.19 -26.59 0.58
CA LEU A 276 -11.17 -25.50 0.53
C LEU A 276 -12.45 -25.77 1.35
N SER A 277 -12.85 -27.03 1.49
CA SER A 277 -13.96 -27.40 2.38
C SER A 277 -13.64 -27.12 3.86
N LYS A 278 -12.36 -27.20 4.26
CA LYS A 278 -11.93 -26.94 5.65
C LYS A 278 -11.80 -25.44 5.95
N ILE A 279 -11.57 -24.63 4.93
CA ILE A 279 -11.49 -23.17 5.00
C ILE A 279 -12.88 -22.56 5.26
N ASN A 280 -13.91 -23.07 4.58
CA ASN A 280 -15.31 -22.66 4.78
C ASN A 280 -15.79 -22.87 6.23
N ASP A 281 -15.42 -23.99 6.85
CA ASP A 281 -15.79 -24.32 8.23
C ASP A 281 -15.14 -23.37 9.27
N ASN A 282 -13.97 -22.81 8.95
CA ASN A 282 -13.23 -21.89 9.83
C ASN A 282 -13.56 -20.40 9.61
N LEU A 283 -13.92 -20.02 8.38
CA LEU A 283 -14.38 -18.67 8.03
C LEU A 283 -15.72 -18.32 8.70
N CYS A 284 -16.61 -19.32 8.84
CA CYS A 284 -17.92 -19.14 9.47
C CYS A 284 -17.91 -19.38 10.99
N ALA A 285 -16.77 -19.78 11.58
CA ALA A 285 -16.66 -20.03 13.01
C ALA A 285 -16.48 -18.71 13.79
N PRO A 286 -17.15 -18.53 14.95
CA PRO A 286 -16.85 -17.43 15.86
C PRO A 286 -15.37 -17.42 16.24
N VAL A 287 -14.76 -16.23 16.28
CA VAL A 287 -13.32 -15.98 16.49
C VAL A 287 -12.71 -16.89 17.57
N GLY A 288 -13.40 -17.10 18.70
CA GLY A 288 -12.93 -17.93 19.82
C GLY A 288 -13.09 -19.47 19.68
N LYS A 289 -13.40 -20.03 18.51
CA LYS A 289 -13.54 -21.49 18.28
C LYS A 289 -12.65 -22.06 17.17
N ARG A 290 -11.62 -21.32 16.73
CA ARG A 290 -10.64 -21.82 15.76
C ARG A 290 -9.69 -22.79 16.46
N THR A 291 -9.78 -24.09 16.15
CA THR A 291 -9.18 -25.17 16.97
C THR A 291 -7.89 -25.78 16.44
N GLU A 292 -7.38 -25.38 15.27
CA GLU A 292 -6.12 -25.94 14.75
C GLU A 292 -5.16 -24.85 14.23
N PRO A 293 -3.85 -24.96 14.52
CA PRO A 293 -2.84 -24.10 13.93
C PRO A 293 -2.76 -24.40 12.43
N PHE A 294 -3.09 -23.41 11.60
CA PHE A 294 -3.05 -23.56 10.16
C PHE A 294 -1.59 -23.56 9.68
N THR A 295 -1.14 -24.68 9.10
CA THR A 295 0.21 -24.87 8.56
C THR A 295 0.32 -24.30 7.15
N ASP A 296 1.33 -23.44 6.87
CA ASP A 296 1.88 -23.04 5.55
C ASP A 296 0.90 -23.08 4.35
N ASP A 297 -0.33 -22.59 4.52
CA ASP A 297 -1.35 -22.65 3.48
C ASP A 297 -1.46 -21.30 2.76
N PRO A 298 -1.11 -21.18 1.46
CA PRO A 298 -1.36 -19.97 0.66
C PRO A 298 -2.80 -19.45 0.80
N ASP A 299 -3.76 -20.34 1.04
CA ASP A 299 -5.17 -20.00 1.22
C ASP A 299 -5.44 -19.09 2.45
N LEU A 300 -4.63 -19.13 3.51
CA LEU A 300 -4.75 -18.24 4.68
C LEU A 300 -4.41 -16.79 4.36
N TRP A 301 -3.43 -16.60 3.49
CA TRP A 301 -3.00 -15.27 3.10
C TRP A 301 -4.17 -14.58 2.40
N CYS A 302 -4.87 -15.28 1.50
CA CYS A 302 -6.04 -14.73 0.82
C CYS A 302 -7.18 -14.41 1.80
N ILE A 303 -7.43 -15.25 2.81
CA ILE A 303 -8.44 -15.00 3.84
C ILE A 303 -8.16 -13.69 4.60
N VAL A 304 -6.93 -13.47 5.05
CA VAL A 304 -6.56 -12.26 5.82
C VAL A 304 -6.70 -10.99 4.97
N HIS A 305 -6.40 -11.06 3.68
CA HIS A 305 -6.36 -9.88 2.80
C HIS A 305 -7.68 -9.54 2.12
N CYS A 306 -8.59 -10.51 2.03
CA CYS A 306 -9.95 -10.36 1.51
C CYS A 306 -10.99 -10.15 2.62
N HIS A 307 -10.62 -10.36 3.88
CA HIS A 307 -11.50 -10.15 5.03
C HIS A 307 -12.03 -8.70 5.07
N ASN A 308 -13.34 -8.56 5.30
CA ASN A 308 -14.05 -7.27 5.38
C ASN A 308 -13.95 -6.39 4.11
N LYS A 309 -13.95 -7.01 2.93
CA LYS A 309 -14.00 -6.33 1.62
C LYS A 309 -15.20 -6.81 0.82
N ALA A 310 -15.74 -5.94 -0.03
CA ALA A 310 -16.74 -6.30 -1.03
C ALA A 310 -16.05 -6.84 -2.29
N PHE A 311 -16.56 -7.93 -2.86
CA PHE A 311 -16.16 -8.37 -4.19
C PHE A 311 -16.99 -7.61 -5.22
N ILE A 312 -16.31 -6.97 -6.18
CA ILE A 312 -16.95 -6.15 -7.20
C ILE A 312 -16.68 -6.71 -8.59
N ILE A 313 -17.68 -6.62 -9.45
CA ILE A 313 -17.55 -6.81 -10.90
C ILE A 313 -18.02 -5.53 -11.57
N THR A 314 -17.26 -5.07 -12.55
CA THR A 314 -17.51 -3.84 -13.28
C THR A 314 -18.29 -4.11 -14.58
N GLU A 315 -18.81 -3.09 -15.28
CA GLU A 315 -19.50 -3.23 -16.58
C GLU A 315 -18.59 -3.82 -17.65
N ASP A 316 -17.29 -3.49 -17.66
CA ASP A 316 -16.33 -4.06 -18.61
C ASP A 316 -15.77 -5.43 -18.17
N GLU A 317 -16.48 -6.12 -17.27
CA GLU A 317 -16.17 -7.47 -16.76
C GLU A 317 -14.82 -7.56 -16.02
N TYR A 318 -14.29 -6.43 -15.53
CA TYR A 318 -13.20 -6.47 -14.55
C TYR A 318 -13.73 -6.89 -13.19
N PHE A 319 -12.88 -7.51 -12.38
CA PHE A 319 -13.24 -8.00 -11.05
C PHE A 319 -12.19 -7.62 -10.02
N GLY A 320 -12.63 -7.43 -8.79
CA GLY A 320 -11.81 -6.78 -7.78
C GLY A 320 -12.33 -6.87 -6.35
N PHE A 321 -11.61 -6.20 -5.46
CA PHE A 321 -11.98 -6.01 -4.07
C PHE A 321 -12.11 -4.53 -3.75
N ALA A 322 -13.19 -4.17 -3.06
CA ALA A 322 -13.50 -2.82 -2.66
C ALA A 322 -13.75 -2.72 -1.15
N PRO A 323 -13.83 -1.51 -0.58
CA PRO A 323 -14.29 -1.33 0.79
C PRO A 323 -15.67 -1.98 1.01
N PRO A 324 -16.02 -2.37 2.25
CA PRO A 324 -17.26 -3.09 2.53
C PRO A 324 -18.52 -2.26 2.24
N ASP A 325 -18.40 -0.94 2.11
CA ASP A 325 -19.50 -0.01 1.81
C ASP A 325 -19.76 0.13 0.29
N ALA A 326 -19.25 -0.79 -0.54
CA ALA A 326 -19.33 -0.72 -2.00
C ALA A 326 -20.65 -1.25 -2.57
N GLU A 327 -21.49 -0.36 -3.09
CA GLU A 327 -22.82 -0.70 -3.65
C GLU A 327 -22.83 -0.82 -5.19
N PRO A 328 -23.78 -1.54 -5.82
CA PRO A 328 -23.96 -1.52 -7.27
C PRO A 328 -24.24 -0.10 -7.74
N GLY A 329 -23.66 0.30 -8.86
CA GLY A 329 -23.66 1.67 -9.35
C GLY A 329 -22.54 2.54 -8.80
N SER A 330 -21.74 2.05 -7.84
CA SER A 330 -20.50 2.74 -7.43
C SER A 330 -19.52 2.78 -8.60
N GLU A 331 -18.98 3.96 -8.90
CA GLU A 331 -18.06 4.18 -10.01
C GLU A 331 -16.61 3.88 -9.59
N VAL A 332 -15.94 2.97 -10.31
CA VAL A 332 -14.50 2.69 -10.18
C VAL A 332 -13.72 3.73 -10.98
N VAL A 333 -12.67 4.29 -10.39
CA VAL A 333 -11.90 5.37 -11.04
C VAL A 333 -10.40 5.30 -10.76
N ALA A 334 -9.60 5.57 -11.80
CA ALA A 334 -8.15 5.80 -11.70
C ALA A 334 -7.83 7.30 -11.51
N PHE A 335 -7.57 7.71 -10.26
CA PHE A 335 -7.12 9.07 -9.98
C PHE A 335 -5.69 9.30 -10.49
N LEU A 336 -5.47 10.34 -11.32
CA LEU A 336 -4.11 10.78 -11.66
C LEU A 336 -3.29 11.04 -10.40
N GLY A 337 -2.09 10.46 -10.33
CA GLY A 337 -1.22 10.52 -9.16
C GLY A 337 -1.62 9.58 -8.02
N CYS A 338 -2.57 8.65 -8.22
CA CYS A 338 -2.91 7.62 -7.24
C CYS A 338 -2.49 6.23 -7.75
N ASP A 339 -1.77 5.48 -6.91
CA ASP A 339 -1.32 4.13 -7.24
C ASP A 339 -2.46 3.11 -7.28
N GLN A 340 -3.57 3.35 -6.59
CA GLN A 340 -4.72 2.44 -6.58
C GLN A 340 -5.94 3.07 -7.24
N PRO A 341 -6.78 2.26 -7.93
CA PRO A 341 -8.12 2.70 -8.27
C PRO A 341 -8.93 2.91 -6.99
N ALA A 342 -10.07 3.57 -7.14
CA ALA A 342 -10.94 3.86 -6.02
C ALA A 342 -12.40 3.88 -6.47
N LEU A 343 -13.28 3.49 -5.55
CA LEU A 343 -14.70 3.78 -5.65
C LEU A 343 -14.94 5.21 -5.20
N ILE A 344 -15.63 5.99 -6.04
CA ILE A 344 -15.95 7.40 -5.77
C ILE A 344 -16.62 7.53 -4.39
N LEU A 345 -16.13 8.47 -3.59
CA LEU A 345 -16.61 8.78 -2.22
C LEU A 345 -16.53 7.62 -1.21
N ILE A 346 -16.07 6.43 -1.58
CA ILE A 346 -16.03 5.25 -0.70
C ILE A 346 -14.60 4.94 -0.24
N GLY A 347 -13.66 4.86 -1.19
CA GLY A 347 -12.25 4.60 -0.87
C GLY A 347 -11.52 3.80 -1.95
N ILE A 348 -10.23 3.55 -1.70
CA ILE A 348 -9.38 2.77 -2.61
C ILE A 348 -9.86 1.32 -2.75
N CYS A 349 -9.70 0.76 -3.95
CA CYS A 349 -10.04 -0.60 -4.29
C CYS A 349 -8.89 -1.27 -5.05
N TYR A 350 -9.03 -2.57 -5.30
CA TYR A 350 -8.18 -3.34 -6.19
C TYR A 350 -9.05 -3.86 -7.32
N VAL A 351 -8.66 -3.65 -8.57
CA VAL A 351 -9.37 -4.20 -9.73
C VAL A 351 -8.38 -4.88 -10.67
N TYR A 352 -8.51 -6.19 -10.84
CA TYR A 352 -7.62 -6.97 -11.69
C TYR A 352 -7.80 -6.54 -13.16
N GLY A 353 -6.69 -6.34 -13.87
CA GLY A 353 -6.72 -5.80 -15.24
C GLY A 353 -6.83 -4.27 -15.33
N TYR A 354 -6.95 -3.58 -14.19
CA TYR A 354 -7.07 -2.13 -14.11
C TYR A 354 -5.84 -1.45 -13.46
N GLY A 355 -4.88 -2.25 -13.01
CA GLY A 355 -3.55 -1.81 -12.59
C GLY A 355 -2.59 -1.60 -13.76
N ASP A 356 -1.30 -1.50 -13.46
CA ASP A 356 -0.19 -1.42 -14.41
C ASP A 356 -0.30 -0.34 -15.48
N GLY A 357 -0.84 0.84 -15.13
CA GLY A 357 -1.02 1.95 -16.07
C GLY A 357 -2.03 1.68 -17.17
N ILE A 358 -2.86 0.63 -17.06
CA ILE A 358 -3.80 0.22 -18.11
C ILE A 358 -4.88 1.28 -18.33
N ALA A 359 -5.43 1.85 -17.26
CA ALA A 359 -6.43 2.92 -17.37
C ALA A 359 -5.92 4.15 -18.15
N LEU A 360 -4.60 4.40 -18.13
CA LEU A 360 -3.99 5.56 -18.79
C LEU A 360 -3.42 5.26 -20.19
N LEU A 361 -2.84 4.08 -20.37
CA LEU A 361 -2.01 3.72 -21.53
C LEU A 361 -2.52 2.49 -22.29
N GLY A 362 -3.58 1.85 -21.81
CA GLY A 362 -4.08 0.58 -22.35
C GLY A 362 -3.27 -0.64 -21.89
N PRO A 363 -3.62 -1.83 -22.38
CA PRO A 363 -2.96 -3.08 -21.99
C PRO A 363 -1.51 -3.14 -22.48
N LEU A 364 -0.65 -3.77 -21.68
CA LEU A 364 0.75 -4.00 -22.01
C LEU A 364 0.85 -4.99 -23.20
N PRO A 365 1.63 -4.69 -24.26
CA PRO A 365 1.77 -5.61 -25.39
C PRO A 365 2.50 -6.89 -24.98
N LYS A 366 1.99 -8.05 -25.39
CA LYS A 366 2.69 -9.33 -25.18
C LYS A 366 4.05 -9.30 -25.91
N PRO A 367 5.13 -9.87 -25.33
CA PRO A 367 5.18 -10.68 -24.10
C PRO A 367 5.54 -9.88 -22.83
N TRP A 368 5.52 -8.54 -22.87
CA TRP A 368 5.94 -7.71 -21.75
C TRP A 368 5.09 -7.96 -20.50
N ARG A 369 5.72 -7.87 -19.33
CA ARG A 369 5.06 -7.91 -18.01
C ARG A 369 5.63 -6.85 -17.07
N VAL A 370 4.84 -6.40 -16.10
CA VAL A 370 5.32 -5.55 -15.00
C VAL A 370 5.96 -6.42 -13.92
N VAL A 371 7.09 -5.97 -13.40
CA VAL A 371 7.83 -6.56 -12.28
C VAL A 371 8.10 -5.46 -11.26
N ALA A 372 7.80 -5.70 -10.00
CA ALA A 372 8.08 -4.82 -8.88
C ALA A 372 9.31 -5.34 -8.12
N LEU A 373 10.37 -4.54 -8.08
CA LEU A 373 11.63 -4.85 -7.41
C LEU A 373 11.78 -3.98 -6.17
N LEU A 374 12.28 -4.55 -5.08
CA LEU A 374 12.67 -3.74 -3.93
C LEU A 374 13.98 -3.00 -4.24
N ASP A 375 13.98 -1.68 -4.06
CA ASP A 375 15.20 -0.90 -4.08
C ASP A 375 15.97 -1.04 -2.75
N SER A 376 17.12 -0.36 -2.66
CA SER A 376 17.96 -0.36 -1.45
C SER A 376 17.27 0.19 -0.19
N THR A 377 16.11 0.84 -0.35
CA THR A 377 15.28 1.41 0.73
C THR A 377 14.06 0.56 1.06
N ASP A 378 13.98 -0.66 0.53
CA ASP A 378 12.85 -1.58 0.67
C ASP A 378 11.53 -1.02 0.09
N VAL A 379 11.62 -0.11 -0.89
CA VAL A 379 10.46 0.42 -1.64
C VAL A 379 10.36 -0.28 -2.99
N TYR A 380 9.14 -0.64 -3.41
CA TYR A 380 8.92 -1.24 -4.72
C TYR A 380 9.08 -0.22 -5.85
N VAL A 381 9.95 -0.56 -6.80
CA VAL A 381 10.12 0.12 -8.09
C VAL A 381 9.54 -0.77 -9.18
N PHE A 382 8.63 -0.21 -9.98
CA PHE A 382 7.99 -0.93 -11.08
C PHE A 382 8.87 -0.86 -12.34
N CYS A 383 9.19 -2.02 -12.88
CA CYS A 383 9.95 -2.25 -14.09
C CYS A 383 9.11 -3.06 -15.09
N PHE A 384 9.54 -3.06 -16.34
CA PHE A 384 8.97 -3.84 -17.43
C PHE A 384 9.98 -4.88 -17.89
N TYR A 385 9.55 -6.14 -17.92
CA TYR A 385 10.37 -7.27 -18.31
C TYR A 385 9.79 -7.97 -19.53
N ASN A 386 10.64 -8.25 -20.50
CA ASN A 386 10.32 -9.05 -21.68
C ASN A 386 10.98 -10.43 -21.55
N PRO A 387 10.20 -11.51 -21.33
CA PRO A 387 10.73 -12.85 -21.11
C PRO A 387 11.37 -13.48 -22.36
N GLU A 388 10.96 -13.07 -23.56
CA GLU A 388 11.50 -13.63 -24.82
C GLU A 388 12.89 -13.08 -25.14
N THR A 389 13.14 -11.81 -24.78
CA THR A 389 14.42 -11.13 -25.02
C THR A 389 15.30 -11.04 -23.79
N ASN A 390 14.77 -11.41 -22.61
CA ASN A 390 15.41 -11.24 -21.30
C ASN A 390 15.83 -9.78 -21.01
N ILE A 391 15.08 -8.82 -21.55
CA ILE A 391 15.31 -7.39 -21.34
C ILE A 391 14.44 -6.91 -20.18
N MET A 392 15.07 -6.22 -19.22
CA MET A 392 14.40 -5.46 -18.17
C MET A 392 14.65 -3.97 -18.40
N THR A 393 13.60 -3.17 -18.33
CA THR A 393 13.68 -1.72 -18.53
C THR A 393 12.74 -1.02 -17.57
N LEU A 394 13.04 0.22 -17.23
CA LEU A 394 12.14 1.10 -16.51
C LEU A 394 11.24 1.91 -17.46
N GLU A 395 11.52 1.89 -18.77
CA GLU A 395 10.74 2.57 -19.79
C GLU A 395 9.47 1.76 -20.12
N ASP A 396 8.29 2.36 -19.93
CA ASP A 396 7.03 1.69 -20.21
C ASP A 396 6.86 1.39 -21.72
N PRO A 397 6.75 0.11 -22.14
CA PRO A 397 6.57 -0.28 -23.53
C PRO A 397 5.28 0.27 -24.20
N LYS A 398 4.29 0.70 -23.40
CA LYS A 398 3.05 1.33 -23.90
C LYS A 398 3.24 2.82 -24.15
N SER A 399 4.29 3.42 -23.60
CA SER A 399 4.48 4.86 -23.70
C SER A 399 4.91 5.26 -25.11
N PRO A 400 4.37 6.37 -25.65
CA PRO A 400 4.86 6.92 -26.90
C PRO A 400 6.32 7.38 -26.74
N PRO A 401 7.06 7.57 -27.85
CA PRO A 401 8.40 8.13 -27.79
C PRO A 401 8.41 9.47 -27.05
N LEU A 402 9.41 9.66 -26.19
CA LEU A 402 9.62 10.94 -25.52
C LEU A 402 9.97 12.00 -26.56
N SER A 403 9.34 13.17 -26.48
CA SER A 403 9.67 14.28 -27.39
C SER A 403 11.11 14.74 -27.20
N ASP A 404 11.73 15.29 -28.25
CA ASP A 404 13.13 15.76 -28.22
C ASP A 404 13.42 16.78 -27.10
N GLU A 405 12.41 17.49 -26.60
CA GLU A 405 12.55 18.46 -25.50
C GLU A 405 12.77 17.83 -24.13
N TRP A 406 12.48 16.54 -23.96
CA TRP A 406 12.54 15.86 -22.68
C TRP A 406 13.57 14.74 -22.71
N GLU A 407 14.17 14.48 -21.56
CA GLU A 407 14.98 13.30 -21.29
C GLU A 407 14.69 12.79 -19.89
N ARG A 408 14.82 11.48 -19.72
CA ARG A 408 14.80 10.87 -18.40
C ARG A 408 16.13 11.11 -17.71
N THR A 409 16.10 11.33 -16.39
CA THR A 409 17.29 11.60 -15.60
C THR A 409 17.39 10.65 -14.42
N ASP A 410 18.61 10.24 -14.10
CA ASP A 410 18.87 9.47 -12.89
C ASP A 410 18.62 10.34 -11.65
N HIS A 411 17.98 9.76 -10.64
CA HIS A 411 17.70 10.39 -9.36
C HIS A 411 17.75 9.36 -8.24
N GLU A 412 18.47 9.68 -7.17
CA GLU A 412 18.49 8.85 -5.96
C GLU A 412 17.28 9.22 -5.09
N ARG A 413 16.46 8.22 -4.74
CA ARG A 413 15.25 8.38 -3.92
C ARG A 413 15.54 9.12 -2.61
N GLN A 414 14.70 10.10 -2.29
CA GLN A 414 14.72 10.90 -1.07
C GLN A 414 13.39 10.76 -0.32
N ASP A 415 13.37 11.07 0.98
CA ASP A 415 12.16 10.95 1.83
C ASP A 415 10.98 11.84 1.36
N LYS A 416 11.26 12.89 0.58
CA LYS A 416 10.21 13.76 0.00
C LYS A 416 9.58 13.21 -1.27
N ASP A 417 10.23 12.25 -1.91
CA ASP A 417 9.76 11.72 -3.17
C ASP A 417 8.52 10.83 -2.93
N PRO A 418 7.59 10.77 -3.90
CA PRO A 418 6.45 9.88 -3.78
C PRO A 418 6.86 8.40 -3.77
N GLU A 419 5.92 7.49 -3.50
CA GLU A 419 6.19 6.05 -3.59
C GLU A 419 6.55 5.67 -5.03
N THR A 420 5.78 6.18 -6.01
CA THR A 420 5.98 5.88 -7.43
C THR A 420 6.29 7.13 -8.27
N PHE A 421 7.48 7.17 -8.88
CA PHE A 421 7.92 8.28 -9.73
C PHE A 421 9.00 7.88 -10.74
N ASP A 422 9.21 8.82 -11.66
CA ASP A 422 10.42 8.95 -12.45
C ASP A 422 10.75 10.41 -12.67
N PHE A 423 12.04 10.69 -12.87
CA PHE A 423 12.51 12.04 -13.11
C PHE A 423 12.77 12.31 -14.59
N PHE A 424 12.23 13.43 -15.06
CA PHE A 424 12.39 13.91 -16.42
C PHE A 424 12.86 15.36 -16.42
N ARG A 425 13.86 15.67 -17.23
CA ARG A 425 14.39 17.02 -17.43
C ARG A 425 13.98 17.53 -18.80
N ASN A 426 13.45 18.75 -18.83
CA ASN A 426 13.25 19.48 -20.07
C ASN A 426 14.59 20.10 -20.49
N LYS A 427 15.12 19.71 -21.66
CA LYS A 427 16.43 20.12 -22.18
C LYS A 427 16.50 21.61 -22.50
N ASN A 428 15.37 22.22 -22.85
CA ASN A 428 15.29 23.63 -23.24
C ASN A 428 15.26 24.57 -22.02
N THR A 429 14.56 24.17 -20.96
CA THR A 429 14.33 25.02 -19.77
C THR A 429 15.16 24.62 -18.56
N GLY A 430 15.71 23.39 -18.55
CA GLY A 430 16.39 22.80 -17.40
C GLY A 430 15.43 22.33 -16.29
N VAL A 431 14.12 22.51 -16.45
CA VAL A 431 13.12 22.12 -15.45
C VAL A 431 13.07 20.61 -15.31
N VAL A 432 13.23 20.13 -14.07
CA VAL A 432 13.11 18.71 -13.70
C VAL A 432 11.74 18.48 -13.07
N ARG A 433 11.10 17.36 -13.41
CA ARG A 433 9.80 16.93 -12.87
C ARG A 433 9.88 15.49 -12.41
N ASN A 434 9.09 15.15 -11.38
CA ASN A 434 8.98 13.81 -10.81
C ASN A 434 7.86 12.94 -11.46
N SER A 435 7.42 13.30 -12.67
CA SER A 435 6.31 12.65 -13.37
C SER A 435 6.61 12.57 -14.86
N ASP A 436 6.19 11.48 -15.50
CA ASP A 436 6.40 11.31 -16.95
C ASP A 436 5.57 12.33 -17.76
N PRO A 437 6.23 13.18 -18.60
CA PRO A 437 5.54 14.20 -19.38
C PRO A 437 4.49 13.65 -20.36
N ARG A 438 4.60 12.36 -20.74
CA ARG A 438 3.68 11.69 -21.68
C ARG A 438 2.35 11.32 -21.02
N VAL A 439 2.31 11.20 -19.70
CA VAL A 439 1.09 10.97 -18.92
C VAL A 439 0.71 12.18 -18.07
N LEU A 440 1.10 13.38 -18.51
CA LEU A 440 0.48 14.61 -18.04
C LEU A 440 -0.92 14.78 -18.66
N LEU A 441 -1.79 15.49 -17.95
CA LEU A 441 -3.17 15.74 -18.35
C LEU A 441 -3.31 16.18 -19.82
N ASP A 442 -2.51 17.17 -20.24
CA ASP A 442 -2.60 17.71 -21.60
C ASP A 442 -2.14 16.69 -22.65
N ALA A 443 -1.12 15.88 -22.32
CA ALA A 443 -0.64 14.81 -23.19
C ALA A 443 -1.66 13.65 -23.30
N LEU A 444 -2.39 13.35 -22.23
CA LEU A 444 -3.47 12.36 -22.21
C LEU A 444 -4.67 12.86 -23.04
N LYS A 445 -5.09 14.12 -22.86
CA LYS A 445 -6.14 14.76 -23.66
C LYS A 445 -5.79 14.81 -25.14
N ALA A 446 -4.54 15.14 -25.48
CA ALA A 446 -4.07 15.16 -26.86
C ALA A 446 -4.12 13.77 -27.52
N ARG A 447 -4.05 12.69 -26.74
CA ARG A 447 -4.23 11.31 -27.21
C ARG A 447 -5.69 10.86 -27.29
N GLY A 448 -6.63 11.76 -26.99
CA GLY A 448 -8.06 11.46 -27.00
C GLY A 448 -8.53 10.69 -25.77
N LEU A 449 -7.73 10.62 -24.69
CA LEU A 449 -8.18 9.99 -23.46
C LEU A 449 -9.27 10.86 -22.82
N PRO A 450 -10.46 10.33 -22.53
CA PRO A 450 -11.60 11.16 -22.11
C PRO A 450 -11.48 11.53 -20.62
N VAL A 451 -10.93 12.69 -20.33
CA VAL A 451 -10.72 13.15 -18.95
C VAL A 451 -11.97 13.85 -18.40
N THR A 452 -12.50 13.37 -17.28
CA THR A 452 -13.66 13.96 -16.58
C THR A 452 -13.27 14.59 -15.25
N GLU A 453 -13.85 15.74 -14.95
CA GLU A 453 -13.67 16.40 -13.65
C GLU A 453 -14.72 15.86 -12.67
N ILE A 454 -14.26 15.47 -11.47
CA ILE A 454 -15.13 14.95 -10.39
C ILE A 454 -14.91 15.83 -9.17
N SER A 455 -15.97 16.10 -8.41
CA SER A 455 -15.86 16.81 -7.13
C SER A 455 -16.03 15.81 -6.01
N LEU A 456 -14.97 15.60 -5.21
CA LEU A 456 -15.07 14.82 -3.99
C LEU A 456 -15.56 15.73 -2.87
N ILE A 457 -16.72 15.40 -2.32
CA ILE A 457 -17.37 16.14 -1.23
C ILE A 457 -17.17 15.46 0.12
#